data_AF-A0A5B0MRI5-F1
#
_entry.id   AF-A0A5B0MRI5-F1
#
_cell.length_a   1.000
_cell.length_b   1.000
_cell.length_c   1.000
_cell.angle_alpha   90.00
_cell.angle_beta   90.00
_cell.angle_gamma   90.00
#
_symmetry.space_group_name_H-M   'P 1'
#
loop_
_entity.id
_entity.type
_entity.pdbx_description
1 polymer ?
#
loop_
_entity_poly.entity_id
_entity_poly.type
_entity_poly.pdbx_seq_one_letter_code
_entity_poly.pdbx_strand_id
1 'polypeptide(L)'
;MVVGRITHYAFDLALISTVLAGIKRNTGYSVKLQELPEGAPRSFASSYLQAGEKIFDYVSAYSHTSGYFHRDAAEGPGKASWGWGSK
;
A
#
# COMPACT_ATOMS: atom_id res chain seq x y z
N MET A 1 14.94 -18.48 19.97
CA MET A 1 14.81 -17.11 19.41
C MET A 1 14.93 -17.12 17.88
N VAL A 2 14.05 -17.84 17.16
CA VAL A 2 14.10 -17.93 15.69
C VAL A 2 12.75 -17.56 15.07
N VAL A 3 11.64 -17.98 15.68
CA VAL A 3 10.28 -17.68 15.21
C VAL A 3 10.03 -16.17 15.08
N GLY A 4 10.41 -15.38 16.09
CA GLY A 4 10.22 -13.93 16.06
C GLY A 4 10.94 -13.23 14.90
N ARG A 5 12.13 -13.72 14.51
CA ARG A 5 12.89 -13.13 13.39
C ARG A 5 12.30 -13.51 12.03
N ILE A 6 11.86 -14.76 11.88
CA ILE A 6 11.20 -15.23 10.65
C ILE A 6 9.90 -14.46 10.43
N THR A 7 9.07 -14.31 11.47
CA THR A 7 7.82 -13.53 11.39
C THR A 7 8.10 -12.08 11.02
N HIS A 8 9.15 -11.47 11.58
CA HIS A 8 9.53 -10.09 11.24
C HIS A 8 9.93 -9.96 9.76
N TYR A 9 10.80 -10.84 9.27
CA TYR A 9 11.19 -10.82 7.85
C TYR A 9 10.02 -11.11 6.91
N ALA A 10 9.10 -12.00 7.28
CA ALA A 10 7.89 -12.24 6.52
C ALA A 10 6.99 -11.00 6.49
N PHE A 11 6.88 -10.28 7.61
CA PHE A 11 6.13 -9.03 7.70
C PHE A 11 6.78 -7.91 6.87
N ASP A 12 8.11 -7.77 6.95
CA ASP A 12 8.86 -6.79 6.15
C ASP A 12 8.70 -7.06 4.66
N LEU A 13 8.79 -8.33 4.24
CA LEU A 13 8.52 -8.73 2.87
C LEU A 13 7.06 -8.39 2.49
N ALA A 14 6.07 -8.67 3.33
CA ALA A 14 4.70 -8.28 3.04
C ALA A 14 4.57 -6.76 2.87
N LEU A 15 5.15 -5.96 3.76
CA LEU A 15 5.13 -4.49 3.68
C LEU A 15 5.77 -3.99 2.39
N ILE A 16 6.94 -4.50 2.01
CA ILE A 16 7.63 -4.12 0.78
C ILE A 16 6.73 -4.42 -0.44
N SER A 17 6.08 -5.58 -0.47
CA SER A 17 5.16 -5.93 -1.56
C SER A 17 3.96 -4.97 -1.65
N THR A 18 3.40 -4.58 -0.51
CA THR A 18 2.28 -3.63 -0.43
C THR A 18 2.69 -2.23 -0.86
N VAL A 19 3.90 -1.78 -0.53
CA VAL A 19 4.44 -0.48 -0.99
C VAL A 19 4.61 -0.48 -2.51
N LEU A 20 5.18 -1.55 -3.08
CA LEU A 20 5.33 -1.69 -4.53
C LEU A 20 3.97 -1.70 -5.24
N ALA A 21 2.96 -2.36 -4.66
CA ALA A 21 1.59 -2.33 -5.16
C ALA A 21 0.99 -0.92 -5.11
N GLY A 22 1.20 -0.17 -4.03
CA GLY A 22 0.77 1.23 -3.91
C GLY A 22 1.41 2.14 -4.96
N ILE A 23 2.72 1.97 -5.24
CA ILE A 23 3.41 2.70 -6.31
C ILE A 23 2.76 2.41 -7.66
N LYS A 24 2.51 1.13 -7.98
CA LYS A 24 1.83 0.72 -9.21
C LYS A 24 0.43 1.32 -9.31
N ARG A 25 -0.32 1.38 -8.21
CA ARG A 25 -1.68 1.94 -8.21
C ARG A 25 -1.72 3.46 -8.37
N ASN A 26 -0.78 4.18 -7.78
CA ASN A 26 -0.74 5.64 -7.82
C ASN A 26 -0.09 6.17 -9.11
N THR A 27 0.96 5.50 -9.59
CA THR A 27 1.79 5.99 -10.72
C THR A 27 1.58 5.22 -12.02
N GLY A 28 0.97 4.03 -11.97
CA GLY A 28 0.83 3.14 -13.12
C GLY A 28 2.10 2.33 -13.46
N TYR A 29 3.24 2.60 -12.81
CA TYR A 29 4.49 1.86 -13.07
C TYR A 29 4.53 0.53 -12.33
N SER A 30 4.82 -0.54 -13.05
CA SER A 30 4.97 -1.89 -12.47
C SER A 30 6.42 -2.37 -12.53
N VAL A 31 6.80 -3.26 -11.62
CA VAL A 31 8.11 -3.91 -11.63
C VAL A 31 8.22 -4.76 -12.91
N LYS A 32 9.32 -4.60 -13.64
CA LYS A 32 9.58 -5.33 -14.87
C LYS A 32 9.95 -6.79 -14.60
N LEU A 33 8.95 -7.63 -14.43
CA LEU A 33 9.12 -9.08 -14.28
C LEU A 33 9.70 -9.75 -15.54
N GLN A 34 9.64 -9.08 -16.69
CA GLN A 34 10.15 -9.53 -17.98
C GLN A 34 11.68 -9.49 -18.05
N GLU A 35 12.33 -8.66 -17.21
CA GLU A 35 13.79 -8.60 -17.11
C GLU A 35 14.36 -9.74 -16.24
N LEU A 36 13.50 -10.48 -15.53
CA LEU A 36 13.90 -11.63 -14.72
C LEU A 36 13.97 -12.90 -15.58
N PRO A 37 14.90 -13.83 -15.25
CA PRO A 37 14.97 -15.13 -15.91
C PRO A 37 13.63 -15.86 -15.91
N GLU A 38 13.25 -16.40 -17.07
CA GLU A 38 12.08 -17.26 -17.22
C GLU A 38 12.19 -18.47 -16.26
N GLY A 39 11.14 -18.71 -15.45
CA GLY A 39 11.08 -19.84 -14.51
C GLY A 39 10.62 -19.49 -13.09
N ALA A 40 11.10 -20.24 -12.11
CA ALA A 40 10.77 -20.10 -10.69
C ALA A 40 10.94 -18.68 -10.10
N PRO A 41 12.02 -17.91 -10.37
CA PRO A 41 12.18 -16.58 -9.79
C PRO A 41 11.12 -15.60 -10.30
N ARG A 42 10.73 -15.68 -11.57
CA ARG A 42 9.68 -14.84 -12.15
C ARG A 42 8.29 -15.19 -11.59
N SER A 43 8.00 -16.48 -11.41
CA SER A 43 6.75 -16.91 -10.77
C SER A 43 6.68 -16.50 -9.30
N PHE A 44 7.79 -16.59 -8.57
CA PHE A 44 7.82 -16.15 -7.17
C PHE A 44 7.63 -14.64 -7.06
N ALA A 45 8.35 -13.86 -7.87
CA ALA A 45 8.22 -12.41 -7.91
C ALA A 45 6.81 -11.97 -8.33
N SER A 46 6.17 -12.67 -9.29
CA SER A 46 4.79 -12.37 -9.68
C SER A 46 3.80 -12.66 -8.56
N SER A 47 3.89 -13.81 -7.89
CA SER A 47 3.05 -14.14 -6.73
C SER A 47 3.27 -13.18 -5.57
N TYR A 48 4.52 -12.79 -5.32
CA TYR A 48 4.88 -11.85 -4.27
C TYR A 48 4.28 -10.46 -4.50
N LEU A 49 4.38 -9.92 -5.72
CA LEU A 49 3.74 -8.64 -6.06
C LEU A 49 2.21 -8.73 -6.01
N GLN A 50 1.63 -9.84 -6.46
CA GLN A 50 0.17 -10.05 -6.36
C GLN A 50 -0.31 -10.09 -4.91
N ALA A 51 0.44 -10.71 -3.99
CA ALA A 51 0.10 -10.71 -2.57
C ALA A 51 0.06 -9.28 -2.01
N GLY A 52 1.05 -8.45 -2.36
CA GLY A 52 1.09 -7.03 -2.00
C GLY A 52 -0.10 -6.24 -2.49
N GLU A 53 -0.54 -6.48 -3.74
CA GLU A 53 -1.74 -5.85 -4.32
C GLU A 53 -3.00 -6.22 -3.55
N LYS A 54 -3.19 -7.49 -3.18
CA LYS A 54 -4.35 -7.91 -2.38
C LYS A 54 -4.38 -7.26 -1.00
N ILE A 55 -3.23 -7.17 -0.33
CA ILE A 55 -3.12 -6.51 0.97
C ILE A 55 -3.44 -5.02 0.82
N PHE A 56 -2.87 -4.36 -0.20
CA PHE A 56 -3.10 -2.95 -0.47
C PHE A 56 -4.59 -2.66 -0.73
N ASP A 57 -5.24 -3.47 -1.57
CA ASP A 57 -6.66 -3.35 -1.88
C ASP A 57 -7.53 -3.55 -0.64
N TYR A 58 -7.19 -4.54 0.21
CA TYR A 58 -7.91 -4.79 1.45
C TYR A 58 -7.79 -3.61 2.42
N VAL A 59 -6.59 -3.10 2.64
CA VAL A 59 -6.35 -1.94 3.51
C VAL A 59 -7.04 -0.69 2.97
N SER A 60 -7.04 -0.49 1.65
CA SER A 60 -7.75 0.62 1.00
C SER A 60 -9.27 0.50 1.14
N ALA A 61 -9.84 -0.70 0.98
CA ALA A 61 -11.26 -0.93 1.22
C ALA A 61 -11.62 -0.75 2.70
N TYR A 62 -10.75 -1.19 3.60
CA TYR A 62 -10.89 -1.01 5.03
C TYR A 62 -10.86 0.48 5.41
N SER A 63 -10.00 1.28 4.78
CA SER A 63 -9.97 2.73 5.02
C SER A 63 -11.26 3.44 4.58
N HIS A 64 -11.91 2.96 3.53
CA HIS A 64 -13.21 3.49 3.11
C HIS A 64 -14.37 3.13 4.05
N THR A 65 -14.25 2.04 4.81
CA THR A 65 -15.37 1.47 5.60
C THR A 65 -15.23 1.72 7.09
N SER A 66 -14.01 1.93 7.60
CA SER A 66 -13.79 2.16 9.02
C SER A 66 -13.97 3.63 9.39
N GLY A 67 -14.62 3.89 10.53
CA GLY A 67 -14.78 5.24 11.08
C GLY A 67 -13.49 5.89 11.59
N TYR A 68 -12.35 5.20 11.51
CA TYR A 68 -11.04 5.74 11.88
C TYR A 68 -10.42 6.61 10.79
N PHE A 69 -10.87 6.48 9.54
CA PHE A 69 -10.37 7.28 8.42
C PHE A 69 -11.40 8.33 8.03
N HIS A 70 -10.93 9.56 7.87
CA HIS A 70 -11.70 10.64 7.30
C HIS A 70 -11.17 10.90 5.89
N ARG A 71 -12.07 11.16 4.95
CA ARG A 71 -11.68 11.66 3.63
C ARG A 71 -11.44 13.15 3.79
N ASP A 72 -10.18 13.56 3.80
CA ASP A 72 -9.83 14.95 3.55
C ASP A 72 -10.19 15.22 2.08
N ALA A 73 -11.45 15.62 1.86
CA ALA A 73 -11.85 16.16 0.59
C ALA A 73 -10.99 17.40 0.36
N ALA A 74 -10.05 17.32 -0.59
CA ALA A 74 -9.36 18.48 -1.10
C ALA A 74 -10.41 19.59 -1.29
N GLU A 75 -10.19 20.69 -0.57
CA GLU A 75 -11.14 21.77 -0.30
C GLU A 75 -12.19 21.98 -1.41
N GLY A 76 -13.41 21.52 -1.17
CA GLY A 76 -14.57 22.18 -1.76
C GLY A 76 -14.72 23.58 -1.14
N PRO A 77 -15.30 24.58 -1.84
CA PRO A 77 -15.28 25.99 -1.44
C PRO A 77 -16.21 26.19 -0.24
N GLY A 78 -15.72 25.86 0.94
CA GLY A 78 -16.56 25.64 2.12
C GLY A 78 -15.78 25.82 3.39
N LYS A 79 -15.25 27.03 3.58
CA LYS A 79 -14.79 27.61 4.84
C LYS A 79 -13.73 26.79 5.60
N ALA A 80 -12.47 27.04 5.25
CA ALA A 80 -11.36 26.78 6.15
C ALA A 80 -11.55 27.61 7.44
N SER A 81 -12.02 26.98 8.51
CA SER A 81 -12.03 27.59 9.85
C SER A 81 -10.63 27.48 10.45
N TRP A 82 -9.65 28.18 9.87
CA TRP A 82 -8.42 28.50 10.58
C TRP A 82 -8.76 29.58 11.60
N GLY A 83 -8.77 29.19 12.88
CA GLY A 83 -9.05 30.04 14.02
C GLY A 83 -7.99 31.12 14.23
N TRP A 84 -8.07 32.19 13.45
CA TRP A 84 -7.43 33.45 13.77
C TRP A 84 -8.51 34.50 14.05
N GLY A 85 -8.70 34.77 15.34
CA GLY A 85 -9.16 36.06 15.86
C GLY A 85 -10.61 36.45 15.58
N SER A 86 -11.54 35.91 16.38
CA SER A 86 -12.76 36.65 16.69
C SER A 86 -12.39 37.87 17.55
N LYS A 87 -12.47 39.07 16.97
CA LYS A 87 -12.79 40.30 17.68
C LYS A 87 -14.05 40.88 17.09
#